data_AF-A0A6L9QAT4-F1
#
_entry.id   AF-A0A6L9QAT4-F1
#
_cell.length_a   1.000
_cell.length_b   1.000
_cell.length_c   1.000
_cell.angle_alpha   90.00
_cell.angle_beta   90.00
_cell.angle_gamma   90.00
#
_symmetry.space_group_name_H-M   'P 1'
#
loop_
_entity.id
_entity.type
_entity.pdbx_description
1 polymer ?
#
loop_
_entity_poly.entity_id
_entity_poly.type
_entity_poly.pdbx_seq_one_letter_code
_entity_poly.pdbx_strand_id
1 'polypeptide(L)'
;MNLHDRPQYVVRQLLDRYGLWFARYRGCLDLAIQEVGASWEPTIPDFDEVDGCVRAGDVRQRTATFIEKRWKAAGSPLKLRTVGFVGLHLYTPEGRRIRTRKFPRSARTGLKLPITPWPDVLFGEDPSADPFEVSILWEIDFKTKSLKDAHLAAIDWKENSSGTEILYYAEEIPPAASGGLGGPATTPSNGPTTPFRPSADDFDDFLNEADEEAGPDPA
;
A
#
# COMPACT_ATOMS: atom_id res chain seq x y z
N MET A 1 -0.53 -25.17 -20.87
CA MET A 1 -0.24 -25.34 -19.43
C MET A 1 0.03 -23.95 -18.90
N ASN A 2 -0.66 -23.50 -17.85
CA ASN A 2 -0.36 -22.19 -17.26
C ASN A 2 0.94 -22.33 -16.47
N LEU A 3 1.98 -21.59 -16.87
CA LEU A 3 3.29 -21.61 -16.21
C LEU A 3 3.26 -20.87 -14.88
N HIS A 4 2.34 -19.91 -14.73
CA HIS A 4 2.25 -19.02 -13.58
C HIS A 4 0.90 -19.14 -12.89
N ASP A 5 0.90 -19.01 -11.56
CA ASP A 5 -0.34 -18.95 -10.79
C ASP A 5 -1.13 -17.69 -11.17
N ARG A 6 -2.46 -17.80 -11.16
CA ARG A 6 -3.32 -16.66 -11.46
C ARG A 6 -3.17 -15.60 -10.37
N PRO A 7 -3.06 -14.30 -10.70
CA PRO A 7 -2.95 -13.21 -9.72
C PRO A 7 -4.04 -13.27 -8.64
N GLN A 8 -5.28 -13.60 -9.04
CA GLN A 8 -6.41 -13.73 -8.11
C GLN A 8 -6.20 -14.85 -7.09
N TYR A 9 -5.61 -15.98 -7.52
CA TYR A 9 -5.33 -17.11 -6.65
C TYR A 9 -4.25 -16.76 -5.63
N VAL A 10 -3.16 -16.14 -6.07
CA VAL A 10 -2.05 -15.72 -5.18
C VAL A 10 -2.52 -14.72 -4.13
N VAL A 11 -3.26 -13.67 -4.54
CA VAL A 11 -3.76 -12.66 -3.61
C VAL A 11 -4.73 -13.27 -2.59
N ARG A 12 -5.68 -14.10 -3.03
CA ARG A 12 -6.63 -14.76 -2.12
C ARG A 12 -5.94 -15.72 -1.16
N GLN A 13 -4.99 -16.51 -1.63
CA GLN A 13 -4.23 -17.42 -0.78
C GLN A 13 -3.50 -16.65 0.34
N LEU A 14 -2.91 -15.50 0.02
CA LEU A 14 -2.27 -14.65 1.02
C LEU A 14 -3.28 -14.05 2.01
N LEU A 15 -4.43 -13.57 1.53
CA LEU A 15 -5.49 -13.06 2.40
C LEU A 15 -6.07 -14.15 3.32
N ASP A 16 -6.29 -15.35 2.81
CA ASP A 16 -6.80 -16.48 3.60
C ASP A 16 -5.80 -16.89 4.69
N ARG A 17 -4.50 -16.89 4.36
CA ARG A 17 -3.45 -17.35 5.27
C ARG A 17 -3.02 -16.29 6.29
N TYR A 18 -2.96 -15.03 5.87
CA TYR A 18 -2.39 -13.93 6.65
C TYR A 18 -3.38 -12.78 6.92
N GLY A 19 -4.67 -12.97 6.61
CA GLY A 19 -5.70 -11.92 6.65
C GLY A 19 -5.80 -11.17 7.96
N LEU A 20 -5.68 -11.85 9.11
CA LEU A 20 -5.64 -11.21 10.42
C LEU A 20 -4.50 -10.18 10.53
N TRP A 21 -3.33 -10.51 9.99
CA TRP A 21 -2.15 -9.64 10.05
C TRP A 21 -2.26 -8.49 9.07
N PHE A 22 -2.80 -8.71 7.88
CA PHE A 22 -3.12 -7.63 6.95
C PHE A 22 -4.17 -6.68 7.52
N ALA A 23 -5.21 -7.18 8.20
CA ALA A 23 -6.20 -6.32 8.86
C ALA A 23 -5.57 -5.47 9.97
N ARG A 24 -4.66 -6.05 10.77
CA ARG A 24 -3.86 -5.29 11.77
C ARG A 24 -2.94 -4.27 11.12
N TYR A 25 -2.33 -4.63 9.99
CA TYR A 25 -1.50 -3.73 9.19
C TYR A 25 -2.30 -2.51 8.71
N ARG A 26 -3.48 -2.74 8.13
CA ARG A 26 -4.46 -1.72 7.73
C ARG A 26 -4.81 -0.78 8.89
N GLY A 27 -5.03 -1.32 10.09
CA GLY A 27 -5.27 -0.49 11.28
C GLY A 27 -4.05 0.36 11.69
N CYS A 28 -2.82 -0.14 11.49
CA CYS A 28 -1.61 0.66 11.74
C CYS A 28 -1.43 1.76 10.69
N LEU A 29 -1.77 1.50 9.42
CA LEU A 29 -1.78 2.51 8.35
C LEU A 29 -2.77 3.64 8.66
N ASP A 30 -4.00 3.31 9.07
CA ASP A 30 -5.01 4.31 9.41
C ASP A 30 -4.58 5.22 10.57
N LEU A 31 -4.06 4.61 11.65
CA LEU A 31 -3.52 5.37 12.78
C LEU A 31 -2.31 6.23 12.37
N ALA A 32 -1.48 5.75 11.44
CA ALA A 32 -0.35 6.53 10.93
C ALA A 32 -0.82 7.74 10.15
N ILE A 33 -1.83 7.60 9.29
CA ILE A 33 -2.42 8.72 8.54
C ILE A 33 -2.95 9.77 9.52
N GLN A 34 -3.69 9.35 10.54
CA GLN A 34 -4.25 10.26 11.54
C GLN A 34 -3.16 10.98 12.34
N GLU A 35 -2.11 10.27 12.77
CA GLU A 35 -0.99 10.89 13.50
C GLU A 35 -0.16 11.83 12.63
N VAL A 36 0.10 11.49 11.37
CA VAL A 36 0.82 12.38 10.43
C VAL A 36 -0.02 13.63 10.18
N GLY A 37 -1.32 13.48 9.90
CA GLY A 37 -2.26 14.58 9.74
C GLY A 37 -2.32 15.52 10.95
N ALA A 38 -2.40 14.96 12.17
CA ALA A 38 -2.38 15.73 13.41
C ALA A 38 -1.03 16.44 13.65
N SER A 39 0.08 15.84 13.22
CA SER A 39 1.41 16.43 13.41
C SER A 39 1.68 17.63 12.52
N TRP A 40 1.04 17.70 11.35
CA TRP A 40 1.23 18.79 10.39
C TRP A 40 0.22 19.92 10.54
N GLU A 41 -0.98 19.64 11.06
CA GLU A 41 -2.06 20.63 11.24
C GLU A 41 -1.62 21.95 11.92
N PRO A 42 -0.69 21.97 12.89
CA PRO A 42 -0.18 23.23 13.46
C PRO A 42 0.64 24.10 12.50
N THR A 43 1.26 23.51 11.48
CA THR A 43 2.20 24.17 10.56
C THR A 43 1.68 24.28 9.14
N ILE A 44 0.84 23.34 8.72
CA ILE A 44 0.27 23.21 7.39
C ILE A 44 -1.20 22.83 7.61
N PRO A 45 -2.13 23.81 7.58
CA PRO A 45 -3.53 23.58 7.91
C PRO A 45 -4.21 22.56 6.99
N ASP A 46 -3.75 22.48 5.73
CA ASP A 46 -4.28 21.58 4.72
C ASP A 46 -3.30 20.43 4.44
N PHE A 47 -3.77 19.20 4.65
CA PHE A 47 -2.96 18.00 4.47
C PHE A 47 -2.58 17.77 3.00
N ASP A 48 -3.34 18.35 2.07
CA ASP A 48 -3.15 18.26 0.63
C ASP A 48 -2.00 19.14 0.13
N GLU A 49 -1.60 20.15 0.90
CA GLU A 49 -0.51 21.07 0.52
C GLU A 49 0.87 20.43 0.62
N VAL A 50 0.99 19.32 1.35
CA VAL A 50 2.26 18.62 1.46
C VAL A 50 2.50 17.73 0.26
N ASP A 51 3.76 17.65 -0.15
CA ASP A 51 4.19 16.75 -1.21
C ASP A 51 3.75 15.31 -0.94
N GLY A 52 3.32 14.66 -2.02
CA GLY A 52 2.83 13.29 -2.01
C GLY A 52 3.82 12.31 -1.42
N CYS A 53 5.07 12.39 -1.83
CA CYS A 53 6.12 11.44 -1.44
C CYS A 53 6.51 11.65 0.01
N VAL A 54 6.61 12.90 0.47
CA VAL A 54 6.84 13.24 1.88
C VAL A 54 5.74 12.66 2.76
N ARG A 55 4.47 12.86 2.39
CA ARG A 55 3.31 12.31 3.11
C ARG A 55 3.32 10.79 3.14
N ALA A 56 3.62 10.15 2.01
CA ALA A 56 3.72 8.70 1.93
C ALA A 56 4.83 8.16 2.83
N GLY A 57 6.00 8.83 2.82
CA GLY A 57 7.14 8.51 3.68
C GLY A 57 6.76 8.56 5.15
N ASP A 58 6.21 9.67 5.63
CA ASP A 58 5.83 9.83 7.03
C ASP A 58 4.80 8.79 7.49
N VAL A 59 3.80 8.49 6.65
CA VAL A 59 2.81 7.44 6.93
C VAL A 59 3.48 6.07 7.04
N ARG A 60 4.39 5.73 6.11
CA ARG A 60 5.14 4.46 6.15
C ARG A 60 6.01 4.37 7.41
N GLN A 61 6.72 5.44 7.77
CA GLN A 61 7.58 5.48 8.96
C GLN A 61 6.78 5.30 10.26
N ARG A 62 5.65 6.00 10.41
CA ARG A 62 4.78 5.84 11.58
C ARG A 62 4.13 4.45 11.63
N THR A 63 3.72 3.92 10.47
CA THR A 63 3.20 2.55 10.36
C THR A 63 4.22 1.53 10.87
N ALA A 64 5.48 1.65 10.45
CA ALA A 64 6.56 0.80 10.92
C ALA A 64 6.72 0.86 12.45
N THR A 65 6.69 2.07 13.02
CA THR A 65 6.79 2.29 14.47
C THR A 65 5.65 1.60 15.25
N PHE A 66 4.42 1.65 14.75
CA PHE A 66 3.30 0.95 15.39
C PHE A 66 3.41 -0.57 15.31
N ILE A 67 3.84 -1.08 14.17
CA ILE A 67 4.03 -2.50 13.95
C ILE A 67 5.13 -3.04 14.86
N GLU A 68 6.27 -2.38 14.96
CA GLU A 68 7.35 -2.81 15.85
C GLU A 68 6.89 -2.96 17.30
N LYS A 69 6.05 -2.04 17.78
CA LYS A 69 5.49 -2.10 19.13
C LYS A 69 4.43 -3.18 19.29
N ARG A 70 3.56 -3.38 18.30
CA ARG A 70 2.35 -4.22 18.41
C ARG A 70 2.52 -5.65 17.90
N TRP A 71 3.31 -5.88 16.86
CA TRP A 71 3.46 -7.20 16.24
C TRP A 71 4.51 -8.07 16.93
N LYS A 72 5.58 -7.48 17.45
CA LYS A 72 6.59 -8.24 18.24
C LYS A 72 5.94 -8.91 19.45
N ALA A 73 5.00 -8.24 20.11
CA ALA A 73 4.25 -8.80 21.24
C ALA A 73 3.23 -9.88 20.83
N ALA A 74 2.78 -9.88 19.56
CA ALA A 74 1.68 -10.72 19.10
C ALA A 74 2.11 -11.97 18.31
N GLY A 75 3.40 -12.11 17.98
CA GLY A 75 3.93 -13.27 17.25
C GLY A 75 3.52 -13.33 15.78
N SER A 76 3.55 -12.19 15.07
CA SER A 76 3.24 -12.15 13.63
C SER A 76 4.14 -13.09 12.82
N PRO A 77 3.60 -13.90 11.90
CA PRO A 77 4.40 -14.66 10.93
C PRO A 77 4.96 -13.75 9.82
N LEU A 78 4.37 -12.56 9.62
CA LEU A 78 4.87 -11.58 8.67
C LEU A 78 5.98 -10.74 9.32
N LYS A 79 7.12 -10.66 8.65
CA LYS A 79 8.24 -9.79 9.03
C LYS A 79 8.11 -8.45 8.34
N LEU A 80 8.33 -7.37 9.07
CA LEU A 80 8.38 -6.02 8.53
C LEU A 80 9.84 -5.60 8.32
N ARG A 81 10.15 -4.96 7.19
CA ARG A 81 11.42 -4.29 6.94
C ARG A 81 11.16 -2.89 6.39
N THR A 82 11.77 -1.91 7.03
CA THR A 82 11.93 -0.56 6.45
C THR A 82 13.16 -0.58 5.55
N VAL A 83 13.01 -0.10 4.32
CA VAL A 83 14.11 0.00 3.33
C VAL A 83 14.44 1.46 3.05
N GLY A 84 15.40 1.71 2.15
CA GLY A 84 15.76 3.06 1.72
C GLY A 84 14.55 3.89 1.28
N PHE A 85 14.65 5.21 1.41
CA PHE A 85 13.58 6.17 1.05
C PHE A 85 12.23 5.90 1.75
N VAL A 86 12.28 5.32 2.95
CA VAL A 86 11.10 5.05 3.78
C VAL A 86 10.16 4.03 3.14
N GLY A 87 10.67 3.16 2.26
CA GLY A 87 9.92 2.03 1.73
C GLY A 87 9.56 1.05 2.86
N LEU A 88 8.36 0.47 2.77
CA LEU A 88 7.83 -0.43 3.79
C LEU A 88 7.43 -1.77 3.19
N HIS A 89 8.20 -2.81 3.51
CA HIS A 89 8.04 -4.14 2.96
C HIS A 89 7.60 -5.12 4.04
N LEU A 90 6.62 -5.96 3.71
CA LEU A 90 6.28 -7.16 4.46
C LEU A 90 6.92 -8.37 3.77
N TYR A 91 7.38 -9.32 4.56
CA TYR A 91 7.90 -10.60 4.08
C TYR A 91 7.10 -11.72 4.72
N THR A 92 6.60 -12.61 3.86
CA THR A 92 6.00 -13.87 4.29
C THR A 92 7.09 -14.82 4.84
N PRO A 93 6.72 -15.83 5.65
CA PRO A 93 7.62 -16.92 6.04
C PRO A 93 8.30 -17.60 4.84
N GLU A 94 7.63 -17.64 3.69
CA GLU A 94 8.15 -18.21 2.45
C GLU A 94 9.10 -17.28 1.68
N GLY A 95 9.47 -16.12 2.25
CA GLY A 95 10.37 -15.16 1.61
C GLY A 95 9.72 -14.23 0.60
N ARG A 96 8.43 -14.41 0.26
CA ARG A 96 7.72 -13.49 -0.64
C ARG A 96 7.65 -12.08 -0.04
N ARG A 97 8.17 -11.11 -0.79
CA ARG A 97 8.10 -9.68 -0.51
C ARG A 97 6.73 -9.13 -0.91
N ILE A 98 6.18 -8.25 -0.06
CA ILE A 98 4.95 -7.49 -0.31
C ILE A 98 5.25 -6.01 -0.05
N ARG A 99 5.25 -5.18 -1.09
CA ARG A 99 5.54 -3.75 -0.95
C ARG A 99 4.32 -2.97 -0.49
N THR A 100 4.52 -1.86 0.21
CA THR A 100 3.43 -0.93 0.56
C THR A 100 3.57 0.36 -0.22
N ARG A 101 2.58 0.66 -1.04
CA ARG A 101 2.59 1.77 -1.99
C ARG A 101 1.23 2.47 -1.99
N LYS A 102 1.21 3.72 -2.45
CA LYS A 102 -0.05 4.40 -2.77
C LYS A 102 -0.76 3.67 -3.90
N PHE A 103 -2.09 3.78 -3.94
CA PHE A 103 -2.86 3.26 -5.05
C PHE A 103 -2.47 3.99 -6.35
N PRO A 104 -2.04 3.26 -7.39
CA PRO A 104 -1.54 3.90 -8.60
C PRO A 104 -2.68 4.55 -9.38
N ARG A 105 -2.35 5.66 -10.02
CA ARG A 105 -3.29 6.50 -10.77
C ARG A 105 -2.80 6.69 -12.19
N SER A 106 -3.70 7.01 -13.10
CA SER A 106 -3.34 7.42 -14.46
C SER A 106 -2.82 8.86 -14.42
N ALA A 107 -1.56 9.09 -14.81
CA ALA A 107 -0.98 10.45 -14.90
C ALA A 107 -1.83 11.41 -15.75
N ARG A 108 -2.52 10.88 -16.77
CA ARG A 108 -3.39 11.70 -17.64
C ARG A 108 -4.67 12.16 -16.95
N THR A 109 -5.24 11.35 -16.05
CA THR A 109 -6.61 11.57 -15.53
C THR A 109 -6.70 11.70 -14.02
N GLY A 110 -5.65 11.36 -13.27
CA GLY A 110 -5.65 11.27 -11.81
C GLY A 110 -6.55 10.16 -11.24
N LEU A 111 -7.25 9.39 -12.08
CA LEU A 111 -8.12 8.31 -11.66
C LEU A 111 -7.30 7.06 -11.32
N LYS A 112 -7.79 6.24 -10.38
CA LYS A 112 -7.19 4.93 -10.06
C LYS A 112 -7.04 4.10 -11.32
N LEU A 113 -5.93 3.37 -11.43
CA LEU A 113 -5.74 2.44 -12.53
C LEU A 113 -6.83 1.35 -12.51
N PRO A 114 -7.47 1.07 -13.66
CA PRO A 114 -8.43 -0.03 -13.75
C PRO A 114 -7.71 -1.38 -13.69
N ILE A 115 -8.45 -2.41 -13.28
CA ILE A 115 -7.95 -3.79 -13.37
C ILE A 115 -7.78 -4.16 -14.85
N THR A 116 -6.56 -4.55 -15.21
CA THR A 116 -6.22 -5.08 -16.52
C THR A 116 -6.47 -6.58 -16.53
N PRO A 117 -7.22 -7.12 -17.50
CA PRO A 117 -7.42 -8.56 -17.61
C PRO A 117 -6.10 -9.32 -17.70
N TRP A 118 -6.00 -10.42 -16.97
CA TRP A 118 -4.85 -11.31 -17.06
C TRP A 118 -4.76 -11.91 -18.47
N PRO A 119 -3.62 -11.77 -19.18
CA PRO A 119 -3.50 -12.29 -20.53
C PRO A 119 -3.51 -13.82 -20.55
N ASP A 120 -4.11 -14.39 -21.60
CA ASP A 120 -4.09 -15.84 -21.86
C ASP A 120 -2.74 -16.34 -22.42
N VAL A 121 -1.86 -15.40 -22.81
CA VAL A 121 -0.53 -15.67 -23.39
C VAL A 121 0.54 -15.52 -22.30
N LEU A 122 1.41 -16.53 -22.20
CA LEU A 122 2.35 -16.74 -21.10
C LEU A 122 3.49 -15.72 -21.11
N PHE A 123 3.81 -15.16 -19.94
CA PHE A 123 4.98 -14.31 -19.73
C PHE A 123 6.25 -15.15 -19.64
N GLY A 124 7.24 -14.82 -20.47
CA GLY A 124 8.65 -15.22 -20.30
C GLY A 124 8.98 -16.70 -20.52
N GLU A 125 10.29 -16.98 -20.50
CA GLU A 125 10.86 -18.33 -20.60
C GLU A 125 11.06 -18.99 -19.21
N ASP A 126 10.99 -18.20 -18.13
CA ASP A 126 11.20 -18.68 -16.75
C ASP A 126 9.85 -18.99 -16.07
N PRO A 127 9.55 -20.26 -15.74
CA PRO A 127 8.33 -20.66 -15.04
C PRO A 127 8.31 -20.25 -13.55
N SER A 128 9.44 -19.86 -12.98
CA SER A 128 9.61 -19.73 -11.52
C SER A 128 9.45 -18.31 -11.00
N ALA A 129 9.61 -17.30 -11.87
CA ALA A 129 9.41 -15.91 -11.51
C ALA A 129 7.97 -15.48 -11.81
N ASP A 130 7.19 -15.18 -10.77
CA ASP A 130 5.89 -14.53 -10.97
C ASP A 130 6.12 -13.24 -11.77
N PRO A 131 5.40 -13.03 -12.89
CA PRO A 131 5.56 -11.85 -13.73
C PRO A 131 4.98 -10.57 -13.09
N PHE A 132 4.45 -10.66 -11.87
CA PHE A 132 3.87 -9.56 -11.11
C PHE A 132 4.40 -9.55 -9.68
N GLU A 133 4.38 -8.38 -9.07
CA GLU A 133 4.65 -8.19 -7.65
C GLU A 133 3.33 -8.16 -6.86
N VAL A 134 3.35 -8.71 -5.63
CA VAL A 134 2.25 -8.51 -4.69
C VAL A 134 2.52 -7.24 -3.87
N SER A 135 1.55 -6.33 -3.82
CA SER A 135 1.66 -5.05 -3.11
C SER A 135 0.42 -4.75 -2.27
N ILE A 136 0.61 -4.08 -1.15
CA ILE A 136 -0.43 -3.38 -0.42
C ILE A 136 -0.57 -1.98 -1.01
N LEU A 137 -1.71 -1.71 -1.62
CA LEU A 137 -2.07 -0.42 -2.21
C LEU A 137 -3.02 0.33 -1.28
N TRP A 138 -2.69 1.54 -0.87
CA TRP A 138 -3.50 2.34 0.07
C TRP A 138 -3.88 3.71 -0.49
N GLU A 139 -5.01 4.25 0.01
CA GLU A 139 -5.49 5.59 -0.31
C GLU A 139 -5.91 6.32 0.96
N ILE A 140 -5.58 7.62 1.04
CA ILE A 140 -6.05 8.52 2.11
C ILE A 140 -7.38 9.15 1.68
N ASP A 141 -8.33 9.23 2.62
CA ASP A 141 -9.42 10.19 2.53
C ASP A 141 -8.93 11.50 3.16
N PHE A 142 -8.63 12.47 2.31
CA PHE A 142 -8.09 13.76 2.72
C PHE A 142 -9.09 14.59 3.53
N LYS A 143 -10.40 14.38 3.32
CA LYS A 143 -11.44 15.09 4.07
C LYS A 143 -11.48 14.65 5.53
N THR A 144 -11.32 13.35 5.77
CA THR A 144 -11.37 12.77 7.12
C THR A 144 -9.99 12.54 7.74
N LYS A 145 -8.91 12.78 6.97
CA LYS A 145 -7.52 12.49 7.36
C LYS A 145 -7.38 11.05 7.88
N SER A 146 -8.01 10.10 7.18
CA SER A 146 -8.04 8.69 7.54
C SER A 146 -7.73 7.80 6.35
N LEU A 147 -7.52 6.50 6.59
CA LEU A 147 -7.42 5.53 5.51
C LEU A 147 -8.78 5.39 4.81
N LYS A 148 -8.82 5.64 3.49
CA LYS A 148 -10.00 5.41 2.66
C LYS A 148 -10.16 3.94 2.35
N ASP A 149 -9.12 3.35 1.76
CA ASP A 149 -9.06 1.93 1.45
C ASP A 149 -7.62 1.41 1.47
N ALA A 150 -7.49 0.10 1.63
CA ALA A 150 -6.24 -0.63 1.47
C ALA A 150 -6.54 -1.98 0.83
N HIS A 151 -5.77 -2.32 -0.20
CA HIS A 151 -5.96 -3.51 -1.01
C HIS A 151 -4.69 -4.34 -1.04
N LEU A 152 -4.81 -5.67 -1.04
CA LEU A 152 -3.73 -6.55 -1.48
C LEU A 152 -3.91 -6.76 -2.98
N ALA A 153 -2.87 -6.45 -3.74
CA ALA A 153 -2.93 -6.38 -5.19
C ALA A 153 -1.77 -7.12 -5.84
N ALA A 154 -2.01 -7.61 -7.04
CA ALA A 154 -1.01 -8.12 -7.95
C ALA A 154 -0.81 -7.08 -9.06
N ILE A 155 0.40 -6.53 -9.14
CA ILE A 155 0.75 -5.42 -10.00
C ILE A 155 2.06 -5.73 -10.73
N ASP A 156 2.11 -5.46 -12.02
CA ASP A 156 3.35 -5.42 -12.77
C ASP A 156 3.74 -3.96 -12.97
N TRP A 157 4.86 -3.61 -12.35
CA TRP A 157 5.46 -2.28 -12.40
C TRP A 157 6.20 -2.02 -13.72
N LYS A 158 6.25 -2.99 -14.64
CA LYS A 158 6.70 -2.72 -16.00
C LYS A 158 5.72 -1.76 -16.65
N GLU A 159 6.28 -0.66 -17.13
CA GLU A 159 5.57 0.25 -18.01
C GLU A 159 5.05 -0.53 -19.21
N ASN A 160 3.74 -0.50 -19.43
CA ASN A 160 3.18 -0.92 -20.71
C ASN A 160 3.67 0.03 -21.83
N SER A 161 3.33 -0.25 -23.09
CA SER A 161 3.67 0.61 -24.24
C SER A 161 3.18 2.06 -24.15
N SER A 162 2.41 2.40 -23.10
CA SER A 162 1.95 3.74 -22.75
C SER A 162 2.54 4.29 -21.44
N GLY A 163 3.59 3.68 -20.88
CA GLY A 163 4.25 4.16 -19.65
C GLY A 163 3.46 3.87 -18.37
N THR A 164 2.48 2.96 -18.40
CA THR A 164 1.55 2.74 -17.30
C THR A 164 1.71 1.35 -16.69
N GLU A 165 1.75 1.29 -15.36
CA GLU A 165 1.75 0.06 -14.57
C GLU A 165 0.50 -0.78 -14.82
N ILE A 166 0.61 -2.10 -14.66
CA ILE A 166 -0.48 -3.03 -14.96
C ILE A 166 -1.00 -3.65 -13.66
N LEU A 167 -2.18 -3.21 -13.21
CA LEU A 167 -2.88 -3.79 -12.07
C LEU A 167 -3.71 -5.00 -12.52
N TYR A 168 -3.26 -6.23 -12.23
CA TYR A 168 -3.95 -7.45 -12.66
C TYR A 168 -5.07 -7.91 -11.73
N TYR A 169 -4.94 -7.63 -10.44
CA TYR A 169 -5.95 -7.93 -9.45
C TYR A 169 -5.75 -7.09 -8.20
N ALA A 170 -6.84 -6.73 -7.53
CA ALA A 170 -6.83 -6.09 -6.22
C ALA A 170 -8.03 -6.59 -5.41
N GLU A 171 -7.79 -6.91 -4.15
CA GLU A 171 -8.82 -7.32 -3.20
C GLU A 171 -8.67 -6.50 -1.92
N GLU A 172 -9.77 -5.95 -1.41
CA GLU A 172 -9.74 -5.09 -0.23
C GLU A 172 -9.28 -5.90 0.99
N ILE A 173 -8.32 -5.34 1.74
CA ILE A 173 -7.93 -5.87 3.03
C ILE A 173 -9.04 -5.50 4.01
N PRO A 174 -9.68 -6.47 4.69
CA PRO A 174 -10.79 -6.17 5.59
C PRO A 174 -10.32 -5.28 6.75
N PRO A 175 -11.20 -4.40 7.28
CA PRO A 175 -10.92 -3.68 8.51
C PRO A 175 -10.57 -4.65 9.63
N ALA A 176 -9.64 -4.27 10.51
CA ALA A 176 -9.45 -4.99 11.77
C ALA A 176 -10.79 -5.05 12.50
N ALA A 177 -11.20 -6.26 12.91
CA ALA A 177 -12.36 -6.40 13.78
C ALA A 177 -12.19 -5.43 14.95
N SER A 178 -13.21 -4.62 15.21
CA SER A 178 -13.26 -3.55 16.21
C SER A 178 -13.21 -4.11 17.63
N GLY A 179 -12.09 -4.76 17.98
CA GLY A 179 -11.72 -5.08 19.35
C GLY A 179 -11.18 -3.81 20.01
N GLY A 180 -12.09 -2.96 20.50
CA GLY A 180 -11.81 -1.94 21.52
C GLY A 180 -10.65 -1.00 21.23
N LEU A 181 -10.77 -0.14 20.22
CA LEU A 181 -9.96 1.07 20.12
C LEU A 181 -10.93 2.24 19.97
N GLY A 182 -11.04 3.06 21.02
CA GLY A 182 -12.02 4.13 21.12
C GLY A 182 -11.91 5.12 19.96
N GLY A 183 -12.97 5.19 19.16
CA GLY A 183 -13.12 6.27 18.20
C GLY A 183 -13.38 7.59 18.93
N PRO A 184 -12.81 8.72 18.49
CA PRO A 184 -13.28 10.02 18.93
C PRO A 184 -14.68 10.27 18.35
N ALA A 185 -15.54 10.85 19.18
CA ALA A 185 -16.90 11.22 18.82
C ALA A 185 -16.93 12.17 17.61
N THR A 186 -17.63 11.77 16.56
CA THR A 186 -17.93 12.62 15.41
C THR A 186 -18.82 13.78 15.86
N THR A 187 -18.31 15.00 15.78
CA THR A 187 -19.13 16.22 15.79
C THR A 187 -19.07 16.82 14.38
N PRO A 188 -20.21 17.08 13.71
CA PRO A 188 -20.20 17.59 12.34
C PRO A 188 -19.86 19.08 12.35
N SER A 189 -18.75 19.46 11.69
CA SER A 189 -18.45 20.86 11.37
C SER A 189 -18.75 21.10 9.89
N ASN A 190 -19.74 21.96 9.64
CA ASN A 190 -20.06 22.47 8.31
C ASN A 190 -19.05 23.57 7.94
N GLY A 191 -18.09 23.25 7.08
CA GLY A 191 -17.19 24.20 6.44
C GLY A 191 -17.48 24.37 4.95
N PRO A 192 -17.23 25.56 4.36
CA PRO A 192 -17.62 25.90 2.99
C PRO A 192 -16.78 25.16 1.93
N THR A 193 -17.45 24.79 0.83
CA THR A 193 -16.91 24.04 -0.30
C THR A 193 -16.01 24.93 -1.17
N THR A 194 -14.69 24.70 -1.13
CA THR A 194 -13.74 25.23 -2.12
C THR A 194 -13.67 24.32 -3.35
N PRO A 195 -13.40 24.87 -4.55
CA PRO A 195 -13.37 24.10 -5.79
C PRO A 195 -12.17 23.14 -5.82
N PHE A 196 -12.47 21.89 -6.17
CA PHE A 196 -11.54 20.76 -6.30
C PHE A 196 -10.38 21.11 -7.24
N ARG A 197 -9.16 21.11 -6.71
CA ARG A 197 -7.91 21.23 -7.48
C ARG A 197 -7.40 19.81 -7.74
N PRO A 198 -7.00 19.44 -8.97
CA PRO A 198 -6.37 18.15 -9.22
C PRO A 198 -5.11 18.05 -8.35
N SER A 199 -5.10 17.09 -7.43
CA SER A 199 -3.94 16.76 -6.59
C SER A 199 -2.74 16.54 -7.49
N ALA A 200 -1.64 17.25 -7.21
CA ALA A 200 -0.41 17.15 -7.97
C ALA A 200 0.09 15.69 -7.98
N ASP A 201 0.53 15.26 -9.16
CA ASP A 201 1.02 13.91 -9.48
C ASP A 201 1.98 13.34 -8.41
N ASP A 202 1.54 12.26 -7.74
CA ASP A 202 2.25 11.52 -6.68
C ASP A 202 3.41 10.63 -7.21
N PHE A 203 4.04 10.98 -8.34
CA PHE A 203 4.86 10.06 -9.14
C PHE A 203 6.36 9.97 -8.77
N ASP A 204 6.83 10.67 -7.74
CA ASP A 204 8.26 10.64 -7.35
C ASP A 204 8.64 9.51 -6.36
N ASP A 205 7.72 8.58 -6.06
CA ASP A 205 8.03 7.37 -5.24
C ASP A 205 8.96 6.37 -5.98
N PHE A 206 9.42 6.71 -7.19
CA PHE A 206 10.26 5.89 -8.07
C PHE A 206 11.73 6.29 -8.16
N LEU A 207 12.19 7.28 -7.38
CA LEU A 207 13.58 7.70 -7.45
C LEU A 207 14.52 6.64 -6.81
N ASN A 208 14.94 5.68 -7.64
CA ASN A 208 16.08 4.75 -7.49
C ASN A 208 16.00 3.70 -6.35
N GLU A 209 15.02 2.79 -6.40
CA GLU A 209 15.13 1.44 -5.78
C GLU A 209 15.78 0.40 -6.73
N ALA A 210 16.54 0.86 -7.74
CA ALA A 210 17.44 -0.02 -8.48
C ALA A 210 18.70 -0.19 -7.60
N ASP A 211 19.08 -1.45 -7.35
CA ASP A 211 20.26 -1.90 -6.59
C ASP A 211 20.10 -2.13 -5.07
N GLU A 212 18.98 -2.71 -4.62
CA GLU A 212 19.09 -3.65 -3.50
C GLU A 212 19.40 -5.04 -4.08
N GLU A 213 20.69 -5.40 -4.12
CA GLU A 213 21.17 -6.78 -4.22
C GLU A 213 20.28 -7.66 -3.33
N ALA A 214 19.81 -8.77 -3.89
CA ALA A 214 19.18 -9.84 -3.13
C ALA A 214 20.15 -10.28 -2.03
N GLY A 215 20.02 -9.71 -0.84
CA GLY A 215 20.69 -10.20 0.36
C GLY A 215 20.33 -11.67 0.53
N PRO A 216 21.26 -12.51 1.02
CA PRO A 216 21.05 -13.95 1.04
C PRO A 216 19.78 -14.28 1.82
N ASP A 217 18.93 -15.12 1.20
CA ASP A 217 17.73 -15.64 1.82
C ASP A 217 18.04 -16.16 3.23
N PRO A 218 17.21 -15.86 4.24
CA PRO A 218 17.44 -16.37 5.57
C PRO A 218 17.29 -17.90 5.59
N ALA A 219 18.26 -18.55 6.22
CA ALA A 219 18.26 -19.98 6.53
C ALA A 219 17.13 -20.39 7.49
#